data_AF-A0A8S9DYX8-F1
#
_entry.id   AF-A0A8S9DYX8-F1
#
_cell.length_a   1.000
_cell.length_b   1.000
_cell.length_c   1.000
_cell.angle_alpha   90.00
_cell.angle_beta   90.00
_cell.angle_gamma   90.00
#
_symmetry.space_group_name_H-M   'P 1'
#
loop_
_entity.id
_entity.type
_entity.pdbx_description
1 polymer ?
#
loop_
_entity_poly.entity_id
_entity_poly.type
_entity_poly.pdbx_seq_one_letter_code
_entity_poly.pdbx_strand_id
1 'polypeptide(L)'
;MRTGEKRIIAVIIALPLLAIGYQLLTFPQREADPGIPFYLTASPEIKQQAELIYARNKCSDCHSLWMVRNMMESVPAPRLDGIGSLRDERWFFEYFSASDPQQILPSRLKQEYRMPSYAHLPVEERRTLAAYMAGLKVEDWYLEDVRKAEYEKLTGKPYRTDQPE
;
A
#
# COMPACT_ATOMS: atom_id res chain seq x y z
N MET A 1 -2.31 -64.02 2.98
CA MET A 1 -2.78 -62.93 3.85
C MET A 1 -3.86 -63.43 4.78
N ARG A 2 -3.64 -63.27 6.09
CA ARG A 2 -4.63 -63.61 7.11
C ARG A 2 -5.81 -62.64 7.02
N THR A 3 -6.99 -63.07 7.43
CA THR A 3 -8.24 -62.28 7.31
C THR A 3 -8.16 -60.92 8.02
N GLY A 4 -7.34 -60.81 9.09
CA GLY A 4 -7.07 -59.55 9.78
C GLY A 4 -6.22 -58.56 8.99
N GLU A 5 -5.30 -59.05 8.17
CA GLU A 5 -4.38 -58.23 7.35
C GLU A 5 -5.13 -57.50 6.23
N LYS A 6 -6.11 -58.18 5.62
CA LYS A 6 -7.01 -57.60 4.61
C LYS A 6 -7.84 -56.43 5.15
N ARG A 7 -8.28 -56.54 6.42
CA ARG A 7 -9.07 -55.48 7.08
C ARG A 7 -8.23 -54.25 7.40
N ILE A 8 -6.99 -54.44 7.84
CA ILE A 8 -6.06 -53.34 8.13
C ILE A 8 -5.76 -52.55 6.86
N ILE A 9 -5.46 -53.25 5.76
CA ILE A 9 -5.18 -52.60 4.46
C ILE A 9 -6.42 -51.85 3.95
N ALA A 10 -7.62 -52.43 4.06
CA ALA A 10 -8.85 -51.78 3.66
C ALA A 10 -9.09 -50.46 4.42
N VAL A 11 -8.83 -50.43 5.73
CA VAL A 11 -8.98 -49.23 6.55
C VAL A 11 -7.93 -48.18 6.20
N ILE A 12 -6.67 -48.58 5.99
CA ILE A 12 -5.57 -47.68 5.61
C ILE A 12 -5.82 -47.01 4.26
N ILE A 13 -6.53 -47.67 3.34
CA ILE A 13 -6.90 -47.09 2.03
C ILE A 13 -8.18 -46.25 2.14
N ALA A 14 -9.19 -46.72 2.87
CA ALA A 14 -10.48 -46.04 2.94
C ALA A 14 -10.41 -44.69 3.70
N LEU A 15 -9.60 -44.60 4.75
CA LEU A 15 -9.43 -43.37 5.54
C LEU A 15 -8.92 -42.16 4.73
N PRO A 16 -7.79 -42.26 4.00
CA PRO A 16 -7.30 -41.14 3.20
C PRO A 16 -8.25 -40.81 2.04
N LEU A 17 -8.93 -41.79 1.44
CA LEU A 17 -9.93 -41.53 0.39
C LEU A 17 -11.15 -40.77 0.94
N LEU A 18 -11.63 -41.11 2.13
CA LEU A 18 -12.68 -40.38 2.82
C LEU A 18 -12.25 -38.96 3.19
N ALA A 19 -11.01 -38.79 3.69
CA ALA A 19 -10.47 -37.48 4.01
C ALA A 19 -10.35 -36.58 2.77
N ILE A 20 -9.84 -37.11 1.64
CA ILE A 20 -9.75 -36.38 0.37
C ILE A 20 -11.14 -36.01 -0.15
N GLY A 21 -12.10 -36.95 -0.12
CA GLY A 21 -13.47 -36.70 -0.55
C GLY A 21 -14.16 -35.63 0.31
N TYR A 22 -14.00 -35.71 1.62
CA TYR A 22 -14.51 -34.69 2.55
C TYR A 22 -13.87 -33.32 2.28
N GLN A 23 -12.55 -33.28 2.05
CA GLN A 23 -11.85 -32.03 1.79
C GLN A 23 -12.28 -31.41 0.46
N LEU A 24 -12.44 -32.19 -0.61
CA LEU A 24 -12.99 -31.73 -1.90
C LEU A 24 -14.42 -31.17 -1.79
N LEU A 25 -15.24 -31.71 -0.90
CA LEU A 25 -16.62 -31.24 -0.67
C LEU A 25 -16.69 -30.00 0.24
N THR A 26 -15.67 -29.78 1.07
CA THR A 26 -15.64 -28.70 2.07
C THR A 26 -14.64 -27.59 1.75
N PHE A 27 -13.83 -27.73 0.70
CA PHE A 27 -12.94 -26.67 0.25
C PHE A 27 -13.81 -25.44 -0.06
N PRO A 28 -13.67 -24.35 0.72
CA PRO A 28 -14.28 -23.09 0.33
C PRO A 28 -13.70 -22.74 -1.04
N GLN A 29 -14.57 -22.31 -1.96
CA GLN A 29 -14.15 -21.71 -3.22
C GLN A 29 -13.06 -20.70 -2.86
N ARG A 30 -11.83 -20.90 -3.37
CA ARG A 30 -10.75 -19.93 -3.17
C ARG A 30 -11.32 -18.57 -3.54
N GLU A 31 -11.40 -17.67 -2.56
CA GLU A 31 -11.81 -16.29 -2.77
C GLU A 31 -10.99 -15.78 -3.96
N ALA A 32 -11.68 -15.33 -5.01
CA ALA A 32 -11.02 -14.91 -6.24
C ALA A 32 -10.04 -13.79 -5.88
N ASP A 33 -8.76 -13.98 -6.20
CA ASP A 33 -7.74 -12.97 -5.95
C ASP A 33 -8.15 -11.68 -6.69
N PRO A 34 -8.48 -10.59 -5.98
CA PRO A 34 -8.96 -9.35 -6.59
C PRO A 34 -7.86 -8.63 -7.38
N GLY A 35 -6.61 -9.10 -7.31
CA GLY A 35 -5.49 -8.56 -8.06
C GLY A 35 -4.78 -7.40 -7.34
N ILE A 36 -3.99 -6.64 -8.10
CA ILE A 36 -3.22 -5.50 -7.57
C ILE A 36 -4.14 -4.28 -7.44
N PRO A 37 -4.33 -3.71 -6.24
CA PRO A 37 -5.30 -2.63 -6.03
C PRO A 37 -4.81 -1.24 -6.46
N PHE A 38 -3.56 -1.09 -6.91
CA PHE A 38 -2.95 0.21 -7.17
C PHE A 38 -2.84 0.51 -8.65
N TYR A 39 -3.19 1.72 -9.04
CA TYR A 39 -3.09 2.20 -10.41
C TYR A 39 -2.69 3.68 -10.47
N LEU A 40 -2.24 4.11 -11.64
CA LEU A 40 -1.83 5.50 -11.89
C LEU A 40 -2.75 6.13 -12.93
N THR A 41 -3.33 7.28 -12.61
CA THR A 41 -4.17 8.05 -13.55
C THR A 41 -3.43 9.23 -14.19
N ALA A 42 -2.23 9.57 -13.70
CA ALA A 42 -1.41 10.62 -14.29
C ALA A 42 -0.92 10.23 -15.71
N SER A 43 -0.75 11.22 -16.58
CA SER A 43 -0.24 10.98 -17.93
C SER A 43 1.20 10.44 -17.90
N PRO A 44 1.64 9.74 -18.96
CA PRO A 44 3.02 9.25 -19.06
C PRO A 44 4.07 10.35 -18.91
N GLU A 45 3.79 11.55 -19.44
CA GLU A 45 4.67 12.71 -19.38
C GLU A 45 4.81 13.21 -17.94
N ILE A 46 3.70 13.35 -17.22
CA ILE A 46 3.69 13.75 -15.80
C ILE A 46 4.44 12.70 -14.97
N LYS A 47 4.18 11.42 -15.20
CA LYS A 47 4.89 10.32 -14.53
C LYS A 47 6.41 10.45 -14.70
N GLN A 48 6.88 10.58 -15.94
CA GLN A 48 8.31 10.63 -16.23
C GLN A 48 8.98 11.83 -15.55
N GLN A 49 8.36 13.01 -15.63
CA GLN A 49 8.89 14.22 -15.00
C GLN A 49 8.89 14.11 -13.47
N ALA A 50 7.80 13.60 -12.89
CA ALA A 50 7.68 13.41 -11.45
C ALA A 50 8.69 12.40 -10.91
N GLU A 51 8.96 11.31 -11.62
CA GLU A 51 9.97 10.30 -11.21
C GLU A 51 11.38 10.89 -11.16
N LEU A 52 11.74 11.81 -12.07
CA LEU A 52 13.01 12.54 -12.02
C LEU A 52 13.09 13.44 -10.79
N ILE A 53 12.01 14.18 -10.48
CA ILE A 53 11.94 15.03 -9.30
C ILE A 53 11.99 14.18 -8.03
N TYR A 54 11.27 13.06 -8.00
CA TYR A 54 11.23 12.09 -6.90
C TYR A 54 12.62 11.55 -6.59
N ALA A 55 13.34 11.08 -7.61
CA ALA A 55 14.68 10.53 -7.46
C ALA A 55 15.68 11.59 -6.99
N ARG A 56 15.64 12.79 -7.60
CA ARG A 56 16.55 13.90 -7.25
C ARG A 56 16.37 14.36 -5.80
N ASN A 57 15.14 14.35 -5.29
CA ASN A 57 14.81 14.73 -3.90
C ASN A 57 14.89 13.54 -2.93
N LYS A 58 15.34 12.37 -3.38
CA LYS A 58 15.53 11.16 -2.55
C LYS A 58 14.28 10.77 -1.76
N CYS A 59 13.10 10.92 -2.38
CA CYS A 59 11.83 10.57 -1.73
C CYS A 59 11.79 9.09 -1.29
N SER A 60 12.51 8.21 -1.99
CA SER A 60 12.67 6.79 -1.65
C SER A 60 13.35 6.51 -0.32
N ASP A 61 14.13 7.44 0.22
CA ASP A 61 14.82 7.25 1.50
C ASP A 61 13.82 7.18 2.67
N CYS A 62 12.62 7.76 2.49
CA CYS A 62 11.55 7.79 3.48
C CYS A 62 10.28 7.07 3.04
N HIS A 63 9.99 7.04 1.73
CA HIS A 63 8.75 6.52 1.18
C HIS A 63 8.99 5.30 0.28
N SER A 64 8.12 4.29 0.42
CA SER A 64 8.02 3.21 -0.54
C SER A 64 6.94 3.56 -1.57
N LEU A 65 7.20 3.18 -2.82
CA LEU A 65 6.29 3.35 -3.93
C LEU A 65 6.47 2.12 -4.82
N TRP A 66 5.41 1.33 -4.97
CA TRP A 66 5.43 0.06 -5.71
C TRP A 66 5.99 0.23 -7.13
N MET A 67 5.66 1.34 -7.78
CA MET A 67 6.12 1.63 -9.15
C MET A 67 7.62 1.95 -9.24
N VAL A 68 8.25 2.38 -8.15
CA VAL A 68 9.63 2.87 -8.12
C VAL A 68 10.46 1.96 -7.20
N ARG A 69 10.82 0.81 -7.76
CA ARG A 69 11.63 -0.30 -7.20
C ARG A 69 12.38 -0.01 -5.88
N ASN A 70 11.86 -0.50 -4.76
CA ASN A 70 12.56 -1.36 -3.78
C ASN A 70 11.55 -1.95 -2.76
N MET A 71 10.74 -2.94 -3.18
CA MET A 71 9.62 -3.47 -2.39
C MET A 71 10.01 -4.12 -1.05
N MET A 72 11.29 -4.47 -0.86
CA MET A 72 11.80 -5.12 0.35
C MET A 72 12.35 -4.15 1.40
N GLU A 73 12.41 -2.84 1.10
CA GLU A 73 12.96 -1.86 2.02
C GLU A 73 11.87 -1.35 2.98
N SER A 74 12.05 -1.63 4.28
CA SER A 74 11.18 -1.07 5.30
C SER A 74 11.54 0.38 5.52
N VAL A 75 10.73 1.28 4.96
CA VAL A 75 10.92 2.72 5.11
C VAL A 75 10.16 3.27 6.32
N PRO A 76 10.63 4.38 6.92
CA PRO A 76 10.05 4.94 8.13
C PRO A 76 8.72 5.66 7.91
N ALA A 77 8.49 6.26 6.73
CA ALA A 77 7.28 7.02 6.43
C ALA A 77 6.19 6.16 5.75
N PRO A 78 4.95 6.67 5.63
CA PRO A 78 3.88 5.98 4.90
C PRO A 78 4.26 5.67 3.45
N ARG A 79 3.73 4.57 2.91
CA ARG A 79 3.83 4.27 1.48
C ARG A 79 3.03 5.27 0.66
N LEU A 80 3.46 5.53 -0.57
CA LEU A 80 2.80 6.46 -1.48
C LEU A 80 1.79 5.77 -2.41
N ASP A 81 1.77 4.44 -2.44
CA ASP A 81 0.76 3.69 -3.21
C ASP A 81 -0.65 4.02 -2.73
N GLY A 82 -1.51 4.49 -3.64
CA GLY A 82 -2.89 4.87 -3.32
C GLY A 82 -3.04 6.19 -2.56
N ILE A 83 -1.97 6.95 -2.32
CA ILE A 83 -2.03 8.19 -1.53
C ILE A 83 -2.94 9.25 -2.16
N GLY A 84 -3.05 9.23 -3.49
CA GLY A 84 -3.93 10.09 -4.26
C GLY A 84 -5.42 9.77 -4.08
N SER A 85 -5.77 8.62 -3.52
CA SER A 85 -7.15 8.35 -3.09
C SER A 85 -7.47 8.92 -1.70
N LEU A 86 -6.45 9.31 -0.92
CA LEU A 86 -6.65 9.95 0.39
C LEU A 86 -6.73 11.47 0.27
N ARG A 87 -6.04 12.05 -0.71
CA ARG A 87 -5.87 13.50 -0.84
C ARG A 87 -5.87 13.92 -2.31
N ASP A 88 -6.38 15.12 -2.58
CA ASP A 88 -6.45 15.67 -3.92
C ASP A 88 -5.16 16.40 -4.34
N GLU A 89 -5.07 16.76 -5.62
CA GLU A 89 -3.91 17.47 -6.17
C GLU A 89 -3.67 18.83 -5.50
N ARG A 90 -4.74 19.55 -5.17
CA ARG A 90 -4.63 20.86 -4.50
C ARG A 90 -3.96 20.68 -3.14
N TRP A 91 -4.39 19.69 -2.37
CA TRP A 91 -3.80 19.38 -1.08
C TRP A 91 -2.32 19.05 -1.20
N PHE A 92 -1.92 18.22 -2.17
CA PHE A 92 -0.49 17.90 -2.36
C PHE A 92 0.31 19.13 -2.77
N PHE A 93 -0.24 19.98 -3.64
CA PHE A 93 0.42 21.21 -4.02
C PHE A 93 0.63 22.12 -2.80
N GLU A 94 -0.39 22.32 -1.97
CA GLU A 94 -0.29 23.08 -0.72
C GLU A 94 0.76 22.47 0.22
N TYR A 95 0.74 21.14 0.38
CA TYR A 95 1.68 20.41 1.23
C TYR A 95 3.14 20.56 0.77
N PHE A 96 3.42 20.39 -0.52
CA PHE A 96 4.77 20.59 -1.07
C PHE A 96 5.20 22.06 -1.08
N SER A 97 4.25 22.99 -1.05
CA SER A 97 4.50 24.43 -1.02
C SER A 97 4.70 24.98 0.40
N ALA A 98 4.42 24.19 1.42
CA ALA A 98 4.51 24.62 2.80
C ALA A 98 5.98 24.81 3.24
N SER A 99 6.26 25.92 3.92
CA SER A 99 7.55 26.14 4.58
C SER A 99 7.76 25.20 5.77
N ASP A 100 6.66 24.79 6.42
CA ASP A 100 6.64 23.75 7.47
C ASP A 100 5.51 22.74 7.18
N PRO A 101 5.82 21.62 6.50
CA PRO A 101 4.82 20.57 6.21
C PRO A 101 4.19 19.96 7.47
N GLN A 102 4.84 20.03 8.64
CA GLN A 102 4.29 19.46 9.88
C GLN A 102 3.08 20.24 10.41
N GLN A 103 2.83 21.48 9.94
CA GLN A 103 1.59 22.21 10.25
C GLN A 103 0.38 21.64 9.50
N ILE A 104 0.61 21.01 8.35
CA ILE A 104 -0.45 20.47 7.48
C ILE A 104 -0.66 18.98 7.78
N LEU A 105 0.43 18.21 7.82
CA LEU A 105 0.40 16.78 8.16
C LEU A 105 1.38 16.49 9.30
N PRO A 106 0.93 16.65 10.56
CA PRO A 106 1.74 16.31 11.73
C PRO A 106 2.08 14.83 11.73
N SER A 107 3.32 14.50 12.08
CA SER A 107 3.75 13.11 12.21
C SER A 107 4.55 12.86 13.50
N ARG A 108 4.44 11.65 14.03
CA ARG A 108 5.27 11.18 15.15
C ARG A 108 6.70 10.78 14.73
N LEU A 109 7.04 10.91 13.44
CA LEU A 109 8.31 10.45 12.93
C LEU A 109 9.45 11.26 13.56
N LYS A 110 10.63 10.65 13.66
CA LYS A 110 11.85 11.35 14.07
C LYS A 110 12.13 12.49 13.08
N GLN A 111 12.82 13.54 13.54
CA GLN A 111 13.01 14.76 12.77
C GLN A 111 13.62 14.49 11.38
N GLU A 112 14.57 13.57 11.29
CA GLU A 112 15.24 13.17 10.05
C GLU A 112 14.34 12.43 9.04
N TYR A 113 13.17 11.95 9.46
CA TYR A 113 12.18 11.25 8.62
C TYR A 113 10.87 12.01 8.48
N ARG A 114 10.78 13.23 9.03
CA ARG A 114 9.66 14.12 8.77
C ARG A 114 9.80 14.67 7.37
N MET A 115 8.67 14.90 6.72
CA MET A 115 8.65 15.46 5.38
C MET A 115 9.36 16.83 5.36
N PRO A 116 10.41 17.02 4.55
CA PRO A 116 11.06 18.32 4.41
C PRO A 116 10.19 19.27 3.59
N SER A 117 10.44 20.57 3.72
CA SER A 117 9.80 21.58 2.86
C SER A 117 10.37 21.52 1.44
N TYR A 118 9.47 21.49 0.46
CA TYR A 118 9.79 21.64 -0.96
C TYR A 118 9.39 23.01 -1.52
N ALA A 119 9.09 23.98 -0.65
CA ALA A 119 8.69 25.34 -1.07
C ALA A 119 9.75 26.04 -1.94
N HIS A 120 11.02 25.62 -1.80
CA HIS A 120 12.15 26.11 -2.59
C HIS A 120 12.17 25.57 -4.04
N LEU A 121 11.43 24.50 -4.34
CA LEU A 121 11.33 23.98 -5.70
C LEU A 121 10.50 24.93 -6.59
N PRO A 122 10.80 24.99 -7.91
CA PRO A 122 9.98 25.71 -8.86
C PRO A 122 8.50 25.31 -8.76
N VAL A 123 7.60 26.26 -8.98
CA VAL A 123 6.14 26.04 -8.90
C VAL A 123 5.73 24.88 -9.81
N GLU A 124 6.25 24.84 -11.03
CA GLU A 124 5.94 23.79 -11.99
C GLU A 124 6.35 22.40 -11.49
N GLU A 125 7.53 22.26 -10.87
CA GLU A 125 7.95 20.97 -10.30
C GLU A 125 7.04 20.52 -9.15
N ARG A 126 6.61 21.46 -8.30
CA ARG A 126 5.64 21.16 -7.23
C ARG A 126 4.28 20.75 -7.80
N ARG A 127 3.82 21.38 -8.88
CA ARG A 127 2.59 20.99 -9.58
C ARG A 127 2.72 19.61 -10.20
N THR A 128 3.83 19.32 -10.88
CA THR A 128 4.10 18.00 -11.45
C THR A 128 4.10 16.91 -10.38
N LEU A 129 4.76 17.13 -9.23
CA LEU A 129 4.70 16.19 -8.10
C LEU A 129 3.29 16.05 -7.55
N ALA A 130 2.56 17.15 -7.36
CA ALA A 130 1.20 17.12 -6.84
C ALA A 130 0.24 16.33 -7.74
N ALA A 131 0.29 16.58 -9.05
CA ALA A 131 -0.50 15.86 -10.05
C ALA A 131 -0.14 14.37 -10.07
N TYR A 132 1.14 14.04 -9.97
CA TYR A 132 1.60 12.65 -9.89
C TYR A 132 1.08 11.94 -8.63
N MET A 133 1.23 12.54 -7.45
CA MET A 133 0.78 11.94 -6.19
C MET A 133 -0.73 11.80 -6.13
N ALA A 134 -1.48 12.79 -6.61
CA ALA A 134 -2.93 12.72 -6.72
C ALA A 134 -3.40 11.63 -7.69
N GLY A 135 -2.57 11.30 -8.69
CA GLY A 135 -2.81 10.24 -9.64
C GLY A 135 -2.51 8.84 -9.13
N LEU A 136 -1.82 8.68 -8.00
CA LEU A 136 -1.56 7.38 -7.37
C LEU A 136 -2.83 6.90 -6.65
N LYS A 137 -3.66 6.14 -7.36
CA LYS A 137 -4.97 5.71 -6.89
C LYS A 137 -4.95 4.26 -6.38
N VAL A 138 -5.97 3.95 -5.60
CA VAL A 138 -6.28 2.61 -5.13
C VAL A 138 -7.73 2.26 -5.44
N GLU A 139 -7.99 0.99 -5.70
CA GLU A 139 -9.34 0.43 -5.79
C GLU A 139 -10.11 0.59 -4.46
N ASP A 140 -11.42 0.83 -4.55
CA ASP A 140 -12.27 1.13 -3.40
C ASP A 140 -12.23 0.04 -2.33
N TRP A 141 -12.16 -1.23 -2.75
CA TRP A 141 -12.12 -2.38 -1.84
C TRP A 141 -10.85 -2.44 -0.97
N TYR A 142 -9.80 -1.69 -1.32
CA TYR A 142 -8.53 -1.63 -0.58
C TYR A 142 -8.25 -0.24 0.04
N LEU A 143 -9.16 0.72 -0.11
CA LEU A 143 -8.98 2.10 0.37
C LEU A 143 -8.78 2.17 1.89
N GLU A 144 -9.54 1.38 2.65
CA GLU A 144 -9.43 1.35 4.11
C GLU A 144 -8.06 0.84 4.59
N ASP A 145 -7.47 -0.13 3.88
CA ASP A 145 -6.13 -0.61 4.21
C ASP A 145 -5.06 0.47 3.95
N VAL A 146 -5.24 1.29 2.92
CA VAL A 146 -4.36 2.45 2.66
C VAL A 146 -4.51 3.51 3.75
N ARG A 147 -5.74 3.85 4.16
CA ARG A 147 -6.02 4.78 5.28
C ARG A 147 -5.38 4.30 6.58
N LYS A 148 -5.60 3.03 6.92
CA LYS A 148 -5.02 2.39 8.09
C LYS A 148 -3.49 2.48 8.06
N ALA A 149 -2.86 2.06 6.98
CA ALA A 149 -1.41 2.02 6.86
C ALA A 149 -0.79 3.42 7.01
N GLU A 150 -1.42 4.45 6.42
CA GLU A 150 -0.98 5.83 6.59
C GLU A 150 -1.12 6.29 8.04
N TYR A 151 -2.30 6.13 8.63
CA TYR A 151 -2.60 6.58 9.99
C TYR A 151 -1.65 5.99 11.02
N GLU A 152 -1.44 4.67 10.98
CA GLU A 152 -0.59 3.96 11.95
C GLU A 152 0.88 4.38 11.83
N LYS A 153 1.34 4.65 10.60
CA LYS A 153 2.69 5.19 10.36
C LYS A 153 2.82 6.62 10.91
N LEU A 154 1.88 7.50 10.59
CA LEU A 154 1.92 8.92 10.99
C LEU A 154 1.72 9.14 12.48
N THR A 155 0.88 8.32 13.14
CA THR A 155 0.47 8.56 14.54
C THR A 155 1.06 7.56 15.53
N GLY A 156 1.38 6.35 15.07
CA GLY A 156 1.78 5.22 15.94
C GLY A 156 0.65 4.64 16.78
N LYS A 157 -0.59 5.08 16.55
CA LYS A 157 -1.78 4.57 17.22
C LYS A 157 -2.46 3.53 16.32
N PRO A 158 -3.15 2.53 16.90
CA PRO A 158 -3.93 1.58 16.11
C PRO A 158 -5.07 2.31 15.39
N TYR A 159 -5.26 2.02 14.10
CA TYR A 159 -6.39 2.55 13.34
C TYR A 159 -7.69 1.90 13.81
N ARG A 160 -8.78 2.68 13.87
CA ARG A 160 -10.12 2.16 14.13
C ARG A 160 -11.07 2.71 13.07
N THR A 161 -11.88 1.83 12.51
CA THR A 161 -12.80 2.11 11.39
C THR A 161 -13.99 3.00 11.79
N ASP A 162 -14.14 3.32 13.08
CA ASP A 162 -15.18 4.17 13.64
C ASP A 162 -14.72 5.61 13.95
N GLN A 163 -13.47 5.97 13.62
CA GLN A 163 -12.98 7.35 13.82
C GLN A 163 -13.48 8.28 12.71
N PRO A 164 -13.99 9.47 13.04
CA PRO A 164 -14.35 10.47 12.04
C PRO A 164 -13.10 11.00 11.32
N GLU A 165 -13.26 11.33 10.03
CA GLU A 165 -12.24 11.94 9.14
C GLU A 165 -11.71 13.28 9.67
#